data_AF-A0AA96N1K7-F1
#
_entry.id   AF-A0AA96N1K7-F1
#
_cell.length_a   1.000
_cell.length_b   1.000
_cell.length_c   1.000
_cell.angle_alpha   90.00
_cell.angle_beta   90.00
_cell.angle_gamma   90.00
#
_symmetry.space_group_name_H-M   'P 1'
#
loop_
_entity.id
_entity.type
_entity.pdbx_description
1 polymer ?
#
loop_
_entity_poly.entity_id
_entity_poly.type
_entity_poly.pdbx_seq_one_letter_code
_entity_poly.pdbx_strand_id
1 'polypeptide(L)'
;MNHSKQNPGLYDVASLLTFAGLSLLVSLYVCLQQPDIYAYILPVFAVLLLSSVHSFNRHHKELGKKEAQMNERAAFYKGCMIMYFAFSLYLLSISFIFFTIYSYGGYMVVWSCAPLSLLCFFMSLKAEKGLTHMSTDNTPIQTDAV
;
A
#
# COMPACT_ATOMS: atom_id res chain seq x y z
N MET A 1 -10.53 21.82 20.42
CA MET A 1 -9.68 20.82 19.76
C MET A 1 -10.56 20.00 18.83
N ASN A 2 -10.46 20.22 17.52
CA ASN A 2 -11.24 19.51 16.51
C ASN A 2 -10.80 18.04 16.49
N HIS A 3 -11.67 17.14 16.91
CA HIS A 3 -11.52 15.71 16.63
C HIS A 3 -11.58 15.54 15.12
N SER A 4 -10.40 15.40 14.50
CA SER A 4 -10.26 14.96 13.13
C SER A 4 -11.09 13.67 12.99
N LYS A 5 -12.06 13.67 12.06
CA LYS A 5 -12.80 12.47 11.63
C LYS A 5 -11.77 11.46 11.11
N GLN A 6 -11.19 10.69 12.01
CA GLN A 6 -10.19 9.67 11.69
C GLN A 6 -10.91 8.51 11.06
N ASN A 7 -10.63 8.26 9.78
CA ASN A 7 -11.13 7.11 9.04
C ASN A 7 -10.44 5.85 9.62
N PRO A 8 -11.14 5.00 10.39
CA PRO A 8 -10.49 3.90 11.13
C PRO A 8 -9.80 2.91 10.19
N GLY A 9 -10.37 2.67 9.00
CA GLY A 9 -9.75 1.79 8.00
C GLY A 9 -8.49 2.38 7.36
N LEU A 10 -8.37 3.70 7.23
CA LEU A 10 -7.14 4.31 6.71
C LEU A 10 -6.00 4.16 7.72
N TYR A 11 -6.30 4.35 9.01
CA TYR A 11 -5.33 4.18 10.08
C TYR A 11 -4.86 2.72 10.20
N ASP A 12 -5.77 1.76 10.05
CA ASP A 12 -5.43 0.34 10.08
C ASP A 12 -4.49 -0.06 8.93
N VAL A 13 -4.82 0.35 7.70
CA VAL A 13 -3.95 0.14 6.53
C VAL A 13 -2.61 0.86 6.70
N ALA A 14 -2.60 2.12 7.16
CA ALA A 14 -1.40 2.92 7.32
C ALA A 14 -0.47 2.39 8.43
N SER A 15 -1.03 1.95 9.55
CA SER A 15 -0.27 1.39 10.67
C SER A 15 0.38 0.06 10.26
N LEU A 16 -0.36 -0.84 9.61
CA LEU A 16 0.17 -2.08 9.06
C LEU A 16 1.28 -1.83 8.03
N LEU A 17 1.10 -0.85 7.15
CA LEU A 17 2.08 -0.52 6.11
C LEU A 17 3.35 0.13 6.70
N THR A 18 3.19 0.98 7.71
CA THR A 18 4.32 1.60 8.42
C THR A 18 5.11 0.56 9.20
N PHE A 19 4.41 -0.35 9.88
CA PHE A 19 5.06 -1.45 10.61
C PHE A 19 5.77 -2.41 9.65
N ALA A 20 5.17 -2.72 8.50
CA ALA A 20 5.83 -3.47 7.43
C ALA A 20 7.09 -2.76 6.95
N GLY A 21 7.04 -1.45 6.71
CA GLY A 21 8.19 -0.64 6.31
C GLY A 21 9.34 -0.66 7.32
N LEU A 22 9.03 -0.45 8.60
CA LEU A 22 10.02 -0.51 9.68
C LEU A 22 10.62 -1.91 9.81
N SER A 23 9.78 -2.96 9.76
CA SER A 23 10.25 -4.34 9.77
C SER A 23 11.20 -4.63 8.62
N LEU A 24 10.89 -4.16 7.41
CA LEU A 24 11.76 -4.32 6.25
C LEU A 24 13.08 -3.57 6.44
N LEU A 25 13.05 -2.34 6.96
CA LEU A 25 14.25 -1.53 7.18
C LEU A 25 15.19 -2.20 8.20
N VAL A 26 14.65 -2.76 9.28
CA VAL A 26 15.40 -3.57 10.25
C VAL A 26 15.92 -4.85 9.58
N SER A 27 15.12 -5.51 8.75
CA SER A 27 15.53 -6.72 8.02
C SER A 27 16.67 -6.45 7.05
N LEU A 28 16.66 -5.31 6.36
CA LEU A 28 17.73 -4.89 5.45
C LEU A 28 19.02 -4.58 6.21
N TYR A 29 18.92 -3.94 7.38
CA TYR A 29 20.07 -3.73 8.26
C TYR A 29 20.70 -5.06 8.68
N VAL A 30 19.87 -6.02 9.11
CA VAL A 30 20.33 -7.39 9.43
C VAL A 30 20.89 -8.09 8.19
N CYS A 31 20.32 -7.90 7.01
CA CYS A 31 20.82 -8.47 5.75
C CYS A 31 22.25 -8.01 5.41
N LEU A 32 22.61 -6.77 5.72
CA LEU A 32 23.97 -6.26 5.54
C LEU A 32 24.97 -6.97 6.45
N GLN A 33 24.52 -7.45 7.61
CA GLN A 33 25.35 -8.07 8.62
C GLN A 33 25.40 -9.61 8.45
N GLN A 34 24.26 -10.23 8.17
CA GLN A 34 24.07 -11.67 7.99
C GLN A 34 22.95 -11.95 6.95
N PRO A 35 23.31 -12.26 5.69
CA PRO A 35 22.34 -12.46 4.60
C PRO A 35 21.45 -13.70 4.79
N ASP A 36 21.92 -14.73 5.50
CA ASP A 36 21.13 -15.94 5.75
C ASP A 36 19.89 -15.68 6.63
N ILE A 37 19.99 -14.70 7.53
CA ILE A 37 18.88 -14.34 8.43
C ILE A 37 17.79 -13.55 7.69
N TYR A 38 18.17 -12.82 6.65
CA TYR A 38 17.22 -12.04 5.84
C TYR A 38 16.12 -12.91 5.22
N ALA A 39 16.47 -14.11 4.76
CA ALA A 39 15.51 -15.07 4.20
C ALA A 39 14.42 -15.49 5.20
N TYR A 40 14.71 -15.47 6.51
CA TYR A 40 13.75 -15.81 7.56
C TYR A 40 12.83 -14.65 7.96
N ILE A 41 13.25 -13.40 7.75
CA ILE A 41 12.44 -12.23 8.10
C ILE A 41 11.53 -11.80 6.95
N LEU A 42 11.92 -12.12 5.72
CA LEU A 42 11.15 -11.87 4.50
C LEU A 42 9.68 -12.37 4.55
N PRO A 43 9.36 -13.57 5.06
CA PRO A 43 8.00 -14.06 5.17
C PRO A 43 7.16 -13.23 6.14
N VAL A 44 7.76 -12.75 7.24
CA VAL A 44 7.08 -11.90 8.23
C VAL A 44 6.64 -10.59 7.57
N PHE A 45 7.53 -9.99 6.77
CA PHE A 45 7.20 -8.81 5.98
C PHE A 45 6.08 -9.08 4.96
N ALA A 46 6.16 -10.18 4.22
CA ALA A 46 5.14 -10.56 3.25
C ALA A 46 3.76 -10.75 3.89
N VAL A 47 3.69 -11.37 5.07
CA VAL A 47 2.44 -11.54 5.83
C VAL A 47 1.86 -10.19 6.26
N LEU A 48 2.67 -9.25 6.72
CA LEU A 48 2.21 -7.90 7.09
C LEU A 48 1.65 -7.14 5.88
N LEU A 49 2.31 -7.23 4.73
CA LEU A 49 1.83 -6.64 3.48
C LEU A 49 0.51 -7.26 3.03
N LEU A 50 0.41 -8.59 3.05
CA LEU A 50 -0.83 -9.30 2.73
C LEU A 50 -1.96 -8.95 3.70
N SER A 51 -1.66 -8.76 4.98
CA SER A 51 -2.62 -8.29 5.97
C SER A 51 -3.13 -6.87 5.64
N SER A 52 -2.24 -5.95 5.25
CA SER A 52 -2.63 -4.61 4.78
C SER A 52 -3.52 -4.67 3.55
N VAL A 53 -3.19 -5.54 2.58
CA VAL A 53 -3.99 -5.79 1.37
C VAL A 53 -5.37 -6.37 1.72
N HIS A 54 -5.41 -7.29 2.68
CA HIS A 54 -6.64 -7.88 3.16
C HIS A 54 -7.53 -6.83 3.85
N SER A 55 -6.97 -5.99 4.73
CA SER A 55 -7.67 -4.89 5.38
C SER A 55 -8.22 -3.90 4.35
N PHE A 56 -7.43 -3.54 3.32
CA PHE A 56 -7.90 -2.72 2.21
C PHE A 56 -9.09 -3.36 1.48
N ASN A 57 -9.00 -4.64 1.10
CA ASN A 57 -10.07 -5.33 0.39
C ASN A 57 -11.34 -5.47 1.25
N ARG A 58 -11.19 -5.67 2.56
CA ARG A 58 -12.31 -5.72 3.50
C ARG A 58 -13.00 -4.36 3.58
N HIS A 59 -12.25 -3.29 3.80
CA HIS A 59 -12.80 -1.93 3.85
C HIS A 59 -13.38 -1.48 2.51
N HIS A 60 -12.77 -1.86 1.38
CA HIS A 60 -13.34 -1.63 0.05
C HIS A 60 -14.74 -2.27 -0.10
N LYS A 61 -14.92 -3.53 0.35
CA LYS A 61 -16.22 -4.22 0.34
C LYS A 61 -17.23 -3.61 1.32
N GLU A 62 -16.79 -3.22 2.52
CA GLU A 62 -17.66 -2.61 3.54
C GLU A 62 -18.13 -1.20 3.11
N LEU A 63 -17.23 -0.40 2.53
CA LEU A 63 -17.56 0.90 1.98
C LEU A 63 -18.49 0.79 0.77
N GLY A 64 -18.39 -0.26 -0.05
CA GLY A 64 -19.34 -0.51 -1.14
C GLY A 64 -20.76 -0.88 -0.67
N LYS A 65 -20.92 -1.39 0.56
CA LYS A 65 -22.21 -1.83 1.11
C LYS A 65 -22.92 -0.81 1.99
N LYS A 66 -22.17 0.02 2.73
CA LYS A 66 -22.72 1.10 3.56
C LYS A 66 -22.80 2.38 2.75
N GLU A 67 -23.87 3.16 2.84
CA GLU A 67 -23.92 4.58 2.42
C GLU A 67 -22.96 5.44 3.28
N ALA A 68 -21.68 5.11 3.28
CA ALA A 68 -20.65 5.91 3.93
C ALA A 68 -20.59 7.27 3.23
N GLN A 69 -20.49 8.34 4.01
CA GLN A 69 -20.43 9.71 3.48
C GLN A 69 -19.37 9.80 2.38
N MET A 70 -19.73 10.46 1.28
CA MET A 70 -18.91 10.56 0.07
C MET A 70 -17.47 11.02 0.37
N ASN A 71 -17.34 11.98 1.29
CA ASN A 71 -16.05 12.50 1.75
C ASN A 71 -15.19 11.47 2.51
N GLU A 72 -15.79 10.55 3.27
CA GLU A 72 -15.02 9.51 4.00
C GLU A 72 -14.45 8.48 3.05
N ARG A 73 -15.21 8.05 2.03
CA ARG A 73 -14.70 7.12 1.01
C ARG A 73 -13.58 7.74 0.19
N ALA A 74 -13.75 8.99 -0.26
CA ALA A 74 -12.72 9.68 -1.05
C ALA A 74 -11.40 9.85 -0.26
N ALA A 75 -11.48 10.21 1.02
CA ALA A 75 -10.31 10.32 1.89
C ALA A 75 -9.62 8.96 2.11
N PHE A 76 -10.40 7.87 2.27
CA PHE A 76 -9.85 6.52 2.41
C PHE A 76 -9.10 6.07 1.14
N TYR A 77 -9.71 6.18 -0.04
CA TYR A 77 -9.07 5.75 -1.30
C TYR A 77 -7.85 6.59 -1.64
N LYS A 78 -7.93 7.92 -1.49
CA LYS A 78 -6.79 8.82 -1.73
C LYS A 78 -5.63 8.52 -0.77
N GLY A 79 -5.94 8.31 0.51
CA GLY A 79 -4.93 7.94 1.51
C GLY A 79 -4.26 6.60 1.20
N CYS A 80 -5.05 5.57 0.87
CA CYS A 80 -4.51 4.26 0.50
C CYS A 80 -3.67 4.33 -0.79
N MET A 81 -4.14 5.07 -1.81
CA MET A 81 -3.42 5.27 -3.07
C MET A 81 -2.04 5.86 -2.83
N ILE A 82 -1.96 6.96 -2.07
CA ILE A 82 -0.69 7.62 -1.75
C ILE A 82 0.23 6.70 -0.95
N MET A 83 -0.29 6.01 0.06
CA MET A 83 0.50 5.13 0.91
C MET A 83 1.08 3.94 0.12
N TYR A 84 0.25 3.23 -0.65
CA TYR A 84 0.72 2.11 -1.47
C TYR A 84 1.68 2.55 -2.57
N PHE A 85 1.48 3.73 -3.17
CA PHE A 85 2.39 4.28 -4.16
C PHE A 85 3.75 4.66 -3.55
N ALA A 86 3.75 5.38 -2.43
CA ALA A 86 4.97 5.73 -1.71
C ALA A 86 5.76 4.47 -1.28
N PHE A 87 5.05 3.46 -0.80
CA PHE A 87 5.64 2.19 -0.39
C PHE A 87 6.20 1.37 -1.57
N SER A 88 5.52 1.40 -2.72
CA SER A 88 6.00 0.81 -3.97
C SER A 88 7.32 1.44 -4.41
N LEU A 89 7.41 2.78 -4.40
CA LEU A 89 8.63 3.51 -4.72
C LEU A 89 9.76 3.18 -3.73
N TYR A 90 9.47 3.12 -2.44
CA TYR A 90 10.42 2.74 -1.41
C TYR A 90 11.06 1.37 -1.67
N LEU A 91 10.24 0.34 -1.94
CA LEU A 91 10.72 -1.01 -2.27
C LEU A 91 11.50 -1.06 -3.58
N LEU A 92 11.10 -0.26 -4.57
CA LEU A 92 11.80 -0.13 -5.85
C LEU A 92 13.19 0.49 -5.64
N SER A 93 13.30 1.57 -4.87
CA SER A 93 14.57 2.22 -4.54
C SER A 93 15.52 1.29 -3.82
N ILE A 94 15.03 0.52 -2.83
CA ILE A 94 15.83 -0.50 -2.14
C ILE A 94 16.35 -1.54 -3.15
N SER A 95 15.49 -2.02 -4.03
CA SER A 95 15.89 -2.99 -5.06
C SER A 95 17.00 -2.42 -5.94
N PHE A 96 16.89 -1.18 -6.41
CA PHE A 96 17.93 -0.53 -7.22
C PHE A 96 19.26 -0.36 -6.48
N ILE A 97 19.22 0.05 -5.21
CA ILE A 97 20.43 0.21 -4.37
C ILE A 97 21.13 -1.14 -4.21
N PHE A 98 20.41 -2.19 -3.82
CA PHE A 98 20.99 -3.51 -3.61
C PHE A 98 21.45 -4.16 -4.92
N PHE A 99 20.76 -3.94 -6.03
CA PHE A 99 21.19 -4.39 -7.35
C PHE A 99 22.52 -3.74 -7.78
N THR A 100 22.67 -2.43 -7.52
CA THR A 100 23.83 -1.66 -7.96
C THR A 100 25.06 -1.89 -7.06
N ILE A 101 24.86 -2.05 -5.75
CA ILE A 101 25.95 -2.09 -4.77
C ILE A 101 26.36 -3.55 -4.43
N TYR A 102 25.44 -4.51 -4.45
CA TYR A 102 25.69 -5.87 -3.95
C TYR A 102 25.45 -6.95 -5.02
N SER A 103 26.49 -7.27 -5.81
CA SER A 103 26.42 -8.19 -6.96
C SER A 103 26.16 -9.68 -6.67
N TYR A 104 26.04 -10.15 -5.42
CA TYR A 104 25.74 -11.58 -5.14
C TYR A 104 24.61 -11.77 -4.11
N GLY A 105 24.65 -11.04 -2.99
CA GLY A 105 23.56 -11.05 -2.00
C GLY A 105 22.36 -10.17 -2.36
N GLY A 106 22.57 -9.13 -3.18
CA GLY A 106 21.52 -8.19 -3.57
C GLY A 106 20.42 -8.80 -4.42
N TYR A 107 20.70 -9.89 -5.16
CA TYR A 107 19.71 -10.55 -5.99
C TYR A 107 18.52 -11.11 -5.18
N MET A 108 18.76 -11.69 -4.00
CA MET A 108 17.67 -12.19 -3.14
C MET A 108 16.77 -11.06 -2.64
N VAL A 109 17.37 -9.90 -2.32
CA VAL A 109 16.64 -8.68 -1.93
C VAL A 109 15.84 -8.14 -3.11
N VAL A 110 16.41 -8.09 -4.31
CA VAL A 110 15.73 -7.61 -5.52
C VAL A 110 14.57 -8.54 -5.90
N TRP A 111 14.79 -9.85 -5.91
CA TRP A 111 13.78 -10.84 -6.25
C TRP A 111 12.59 -10.87 -5.28
N SER A 112 12.78 -10.42 -4.05
CA SER A 112 11.72 -10.31 -3.06
C SER A 112 11.04 -8.94 -3.07
N CYS A 113 11.80 -7.84 -3.12
CA CYS A 113 11.26 -6.48 -3.11
C CYS A 113 10.56 -6.09 -4.42
N ALA A 114 11.03 -6.55 -5.58
CA ALA A 114 10.43 -6.22 -6.87
C ALA A 114 8.95 -6.69 -7.00
N PRO A 115 8.59 -7.97 -6.76
CA PRO A 115 7.20 -8.41 -6.83
C PRO A 115 6.32 -7.72 -5.77
N LEU A 116 6.87 -7.42 -4.59
CA LEU A 116 6.15 -6.72 -3.52
C LEU A 116 5.90 -5.24 -3.89
N SER A 117 6.87 -4.57 -4.50
CA SER A 117 6.71 -3.22 -5.07
C SER A 117 5.61 -3.19 -6.12
N LEU A 118 5.58 -4.20 -6.99
CA LEU A 118 4.59 -4.34 -8.06
C LEU A 118 3.19 -4.64 -7.49
N LEU A 119 3.11 -5.44 -6.43
CA LEU A 119 1.86 -5.70 -5.70
C LEU A 119 1.31 -4.41 -5.06
N CYS A 120 2.16 -3.63 -4.39
CA CYS A 120 1.78 -2.32 -3.86
C CYS A 120 1.29 -1.38 -4.97
N PHE A 121 1.94 -1.37 -6.13
CA PHE A 121 1.53 -0.57 -7.28
C PHE A 121 0.15 -0.99 -7.83
N PHE A 122 -0.12 -2.30 -7.90
CA PHE A 122 -1.46 -2.78 -8.27
C PHE A 122 -2.53 -2.33 -7.28
N MET A 123 -2.22 -2.33 -5.99
CA MET A 123 -3.13 -1.85 -4.95
C MET A 123 -3.38 -0.35 -5.04
N SER A 124 -2.37 0.46 -5.39
CA SER A 124 -2.57 1.89 -5.65
C SER A 124 -3.47 2.12 -6.86
N LEU A 125 -3.27 1.38 -7.96
CA LEU A 125 -4.16 1.45 -9.13
C LEU A 125 -5.59 1.03 -8.79
N LYS A 126 -5.75 0.02 -7.93
CA LYS A 126 -7.07 -0.42 -7.47
C LYS A 126 -7.75 0.65 -6.62
N ALA A 127 -7.00 1.34 -5.76
CA ALA A 127 -7.49 2.48 -4.98
C ALA A 127 -7.86 3.68 -5.88
N GLU A 128 -7.05 3.97 -6.91
CA GLU A 128 -7.33 5.00 -7.90
C GLU A 128 -8.61 4.70 -8.68
N LYS A 129 -8.78 3.47 -9.20
CA LYS A 129 -10.02 3.05 -9.87
C LYS A 129 -11.25 3.23 -8.98
N GLY A 130 -11.12 2.93 -7.69
CA GLY A 130 -12.19 3.16 -6.70
C GLY A 130 -12.53 4.65 -6.53
N LEU A 131 -11.53 5.53 -6.62
CA LEU A 131 -11.72 6.98 -6.57
C LEU A 131 -12.35 7.53 -7.87
N THR A 132 -11.89 7.06 -9.04
CA THR A 132 -12.38 7.53 -10.35
C THR A 132 -13.82 7.10 -10.59
N HIS A 133 -14.18 5.85 -10.27
CA HIS A 133 -15.57 5.36 -10.40
C HIS A 133 -16.55 6.16 -9.52
N MET A 134 -16.06 6.72 -8.42
CA MET A 134 -16.82 7.59 -7.54
C MET A 134 -16.95 9.03 -8.09
N SER A 135 -15.95 9.50 -8.86
CA SER A 135 -16.01 10.79 -9.56
C SER A 135 -16.94 10.75 -10.77
N THR A 136 -17.11 9.60 -11.43
CA THR A 136 -17.97 9.46 -12.62
C THR A 136 -19.46 9.36 -12.28
N ASP A 137 -19.81 8.81 -11.12
CA ASP A 137 -21.20 8.77 -10.62
C ASP A 137 -21.73 10.17 -10.23
N ASN A 138 -20.85 11.18 -10.22
CA ASN A 138 -21.12 12.57 -9.87
C ASN A 138 -21.36 13.51 -11.05
N THR A 139 -21.35 13.01 -12.30
CA THR A 139 -21.88 13.79 -13.42
C THR A 139 -23.38 13.51 -13.50
N PRO A 140 -24.27 14.39 -12.98
CA PRO A 140 -25.66 14.34 -13.41
C PRO A 140 -25.62 14.51 -14.93
N ILE A 141 -26.17 13.53 -15.64
CA ILE A 141 -26.54 13.70 -17.03
C ILE A 141 -27.62 14.78 -17.01
N GLN A 142 -27.19 16.04 -17.11
CA GLN A 142 -28.06 17.17 -17.34
C GLN A 142 -28.56 16.98 -18.78
N THR A 143 -29.63 16.20 -18.89
CA THR A 143 -30.40 16.05 -20.12
C THR A 143 -31.19 17.35 -20.25
N ASP A 144 -30.52 18.42 -20.65
CA ASP A 144 -31.21 19.60 -21.15
C ASP A 144 -31.81 19.21 -22.51
N ALA A 145 -33.02 18.69 -22.45
CA ALA A 145 -33.93 18.62 -23.57
C ALA A 145 -34.47 20.04 -23.81
N VAL A 146 -33.95 20.71 -24.84
CA VAL A 146 -34.64 21.79 -25.58
C VAL A 146 -34.30 21.66 -27.05
#